data_AF-A0A2U8FEX2-F1
#
_entry.id   AF-A0A2U8FEX2-F1
#
_cell.length_a   1.000
_cell.length_b   1.000
_cell.length_c   1.000
_cell.angle_alpha   90.00
_cell.angle_beta   90.00
_cell.angle_gamma   90.00
#
_symmetry.space_group_name_H-M   'P 1'
#
loop_
_entity.id
_entity.type
_entity.pdbx_description
1 polymer ?
#
loop_
_entity_poly.entity_id
_entity_poly.type
_entity_poly.pdbx_seq_one_letter_code
_entity_poly.pdbx_strand_id
1 'polypeptide(L)'
;MQGNMMQVIQPNHTISQSTIALIMKLIKKSYKEEEQQEVLNDIVAIVDEVKRDNRISSELIREEVVEKLKGELATKDFVRAEIAGVKQELKQEIAKVEKEIAEVRANYRSLRQEMKFYAIGLGVLIIILQPKVFDFITAFLK
;
A
#
# COMPACT_ATOMS: atom_id res chain seq x y z
N MET A 1 63.15 44.45 5.57
CA MET A 1 62.57 44.48 4.22
C MET A 1 61.23 43.76 4.30
N GLN A 2 60.15 44.53 4.19
CA GLN A 2 58.77 44.04 4.26
C GLN A 2 58.40 43.37 2.93
N GLY A 3 57.66 42.28 3.01
CA GLY A 3 57.12 41.57 1.85
C GLY A 3 55.87 40.79 2.24
N ASN A 4 54.92 41.48 2.88
CA ASN A 4 53.60 40.93 3.18
C ASN A 4 52.79 40.92 1.88
N MET A 5 52.87 39.83 1.11
CA MET A 5 52.01 39.63 -0.04
C MET A 5 50.69 39.08 0.47
N MET A 6 49.66 39.95 0.47
CA MET A 6 48.27 39.60 0.71
C MET A 6 47.89 38.40 -0.16
N GLN A 7 47.48 37.30 0.49
CA GLN A 7 46.63 36.31 -0.17
C GLN A 7 45.30 36.99 -0.48
N VAL A 8 45.14 37.40 -1.75
CA VAL A 8 43.83 37.73 -2.30
C VAL A 8 43.07 36.41 -2.36
N ILE A 9 42.24 36.18 -1.34
CA ILE A 9 41.19 35.16 -1.38
C ILE A 9 40.27 35.60 -2.53
N GLN A 10 40.43 35.01 -3.71
CA GLN A 10 39.44 35.16 -4.77
C GLN A 10 38.14 34.54 -4.24
N PRO A 11 37.03 35.29 -4.18
CA PRO A 11 35.76 34.70 -3.79
C PRO A 11 35.36 33.72 -4.88
N ASN A 12 35.18 32.45 -4.49
CA ASN A 12 34.69 31.40 -5.37
C ASN A 12 33.22 31.69 -5.73
N HIS A 13 33.00 32.62 -6.66
CA HIS A 13 31.66 33.04 -7.06
C HIS A 13 30.96 31.90 -7.79
N THR A 14 29.76 31.56 -7.33
CA THR A 14 28.98 30.42 -7.83
C THR A 14 28.33 30.67 -9.20
N ILE A 15 28.62 31.82 -9.81
CA ILE A 15 28.01 32.38 -11.01
C ILE A 15 29.00 32.21 -12.16
N SER A 16 28.51 31.74 -13.32
CA SER A 16 29.34 31.57 -14.51
C SER A 16 30.00 32.89 -14.94
N GLN A 17 31.23 32.81 -15.43
CA GLN A 17 31.97 33.95 -16.00
C GLN A 17 31.21 34.63 -17.16
N SER A 18 30.43 33.85 -17.93
CA SER A 18 29.57 34.40 -18.98
C SER A 18 28.49 35.33 -18.42
N THR A 19 27.93 35.00 -17.27
CA THR A 19 26.88 35.78 -16.60
C THR A 19 27.48 37.03 -15.95
N ILE A 20 28.66 36.91 -15.33
CA ILE A 20 29.43 38.05 -14.80
C ILE A 20 29.73 39.05 -15.92
N ALA A 21 30.16 38.57 -17.10
CA ALA A 21 30.42 39.42 -18.25
C ALA A 21 29.17 40.17 -18.75
N LEU A 22 28.00 39.52 -18.75
CA LEU A 22 26.73 40.16 -19.11
C LEU A 22 26.32 41.22 -18.08
N ILE A 23 26.44 40.91 -16.79
CA ILE A 23 26.17 41.86 -15.70
C ILE A 23 27.09 43.07 -15.83
N MET A 24 28.39 42.86 -16.04
CA MET A 24 29.35 43.94 -16.21
C MET A 24 29.05 44.81 -17.44
N LYS A 25 28.59 44.20 -18.54
CA LYS A 25 28.13 44.94 -19.73
C LYS A 25 26.92 45.83 -19.43
N LEU A 26 25.99 45.37 -18.58
CA LEU A 26 24.82 46.15 -18.16
C LEU A 26 25.22 47.28 -17.21
N ILE A 27 26.10 47.02 -16.24
CA ILE A 27 26.62 48.02 -15.30
C ILE A 27 27.32 49.15 -16.07
N LYS A 28 28.17 48.81 -17.05
CA LYS A 28 28.89 49.77 -17.90
C LYS A 28 27.98 50.74 -18.66
N LYS A 29 26.72 50.37 -18.90
CA LYS A 29 25.74 51.23 -19.60
C LYS A 29 25.10 52.27 -18.68
N SER A 30 25.14 52.05 -17.37
CA SER A 30 24.30 52.76 -16.40
C SER A 30 25.09 53.44 -15.27
N TYR A 31 26.35 53.04 -15.03
CA TYR A 31 27.17 53.49 -13.89
C TYR A 31 28.55 53.99 -14.33
N LYS A 32 29.09 54.97 -13.59
CA LYS A 32 30.46 55.49 -13.77
C LYS A 32 31.49 54.43 -13.43
N GLU A 33 32.66 54.43 -14.10
CA GLU A 33 33.72 53.43 -13.93
C GLU A 33 34.13 53.19 -12.48
N GLU A 34 34.10 54.25 -11.66
CA GLU A 34 34.44 54.25 -10.24
C GLU A 34 33.50 53.38 -9.40
N GLU A 35 32.23 53.26 -9.80
CA GLU A 35 31.16 52.57 -9.07
C GLU A 35 30.91 51.15 -9.60
N GLN A 36 31.43 50.79 -10.78
CA GLN A 36 31.04 49.55 -11.47
C GLN A 36 31.44 48.28 -10.72
N GLN A 37 32.62 48.29 -10.10
CA GLN A 37 33.13 47.13 -9.38
C GLN A 37 32.42 46.90 -8.05
N GLU A 38 32.05 47.99 -7.37
CA GLU A 38 31.25 47.94 -6.14
C GLU A 38 29.86 47.36 -6.44
N VAL A 39 29.17 47.90 -7.45
CA VAL A 39 27.86 47.39 -7.89
C VAL A 39 27.94 45.92 -8.34
N LEU A 40 29.03 45.52 -9.01
CA LEU A 40 29.23 44.12 -9.40
C LEU A 40 29.36 43.21 -8.17
N ASN A 41 30.15 43.61 -7.18
CA ASN A 41 30.35 42.84 -5.96
C ASN A 41 29.04 42.67 -5.18
N ASP A 42 28.25 43.75 -5.06
CA ASP A 42 26.95 43.73 -4.38
C ASP A 42 25.95 42.81 -5.09
N ILE A 43 25.88 42.88 -6.43
CA ILE A 43 25.01 42.00 -7.22
C ILE A 43 25.42 40.54 -7.03
N VAL A 44 26.72 40.23 -7.04
CA VAL A 44 27.16 38.85 -6.85
C VAL A 44 26.85 38.36 -5.44
N ALA A 45 27.04 39.20 -4.41
CA ALA A 45 26.69 38.86 -3.03
C ALA A 45 25.19 38.55 -2.89
N ILE A 46 24.32 39.37 -3.48
CA ILE A 46 22.87 39.16 -3.51
C ILE A 46 22.53 37.84 -4.22
N VAL A 47 23.14 37.56 -5.37
CA VAL A 47 22.86 36.32 -6.11
C VAL A 47 23.31 35.08 -5.33
N ASP A 48 24.45 35.14 -4.64
CA ASP A 48 24.93 34.05 -3.79
C ASP A 48 24.05 33.86 -2.55
N GLU A 49 23.44 34.91 -2.00
CA GLU A 49 22.42 34.85 -0.95
C GLU A 49 21.13 34.20 -1.46
N VAL A 50 20.54 34.71 -2.55
CA VAL A 50 19.33 34.14 -3.17
C VAL A 50 19.52 32.66 -3.54
N LYS A 51 20.72 32.28 -4.00
CA LYS A 51 21.04 30.88 -4.30
C LYS A 51 21.10 30.02 -3.04
N ARG A 52 21.63 30.53 -1.93
CA ARG A 52 21.62 29.84 -0.63
C ARG A 52 20.18 29.62 -0.13
N ASP A 53 19.36 30.66 -0.17
CA ASP A 53 17.96 30.58 0.26
C ASP A 53 17.16 29.60 -0.58
N ASN A 54 17.35 29.60 -1.90
CA ASN A 54 16.70 28.63 -2.80
C ASN A 54 17.13 27.19 -2.52
N ARG A 55 18.40 26.95 -2.16
CA ARG A 55 18.86 25.60 -1.77
C ARG A 55 18.21 25.15 -0.46
N ILE A 56 18.18 26.01 0.55
CA ILE A 56 17.53 25.74 1.84
C ILE A 56 16.04 25.44 1.63
N SER A 57 15.35 26.29 0.87
CA SER A 57 13.92 26.11 0.55
C SER A 57 13.67 24.78 -0.17
N SER A 58 14.51 24.42 -1.15
CA SER A 58 14.38 23.14 -1.84
C SER A 58 14.63 21.94 -0.94
N GLU A 59 15.54 22.04 0.05
CA GLU A 59 15.79 20.98 1.02
C GLU A 59 14.62 20.82 1.98
N LEU A 60 14.05 21.92 2.49
CA LEU A 60 12.86 21.92 3.34
C LEU A 60 11.65 21.32 2.61
N ILE A 61 11.41 21.71 1.36
CA ILE A 61 10.34 21.13 0.53
C ILE A 61 10.58 19.63 0.33
N ARG A 62 11.82 19.21 0.07
CA ARG A 62 12.15 17.80 -0.09
C ARG A 62 11.89 17.00 1.18
N GLU A 63 12.25 17.55 2.34
CA GLU A 63 12.02 16.93 3.63
C GLU A 63 10.52 16.79 3.93
N GLU A 64 9.75 17.86 3.74
CA GLU A 64 8.29 17.85 3.92
C GLU A 64 7.61 16.85 2.97
N VAL A 65 7.99 16.82 1.70
CA VAL A 65 7.46 15.88 0.71
C VAL A 65 7.81 14.44 1.09
N VAL A 66 9.04 14.18 1.55
CA VAL A 66 9.45 12.84 2.00
C VAL A 66 8.68 12.41 3.25
N GLU A 67 8.46 13.30 4.21
CA GLU A 67 7.70 13.01 5.42
C GLU A 67 6.24 12.68 5.08
N LYS A 68 5.58 13.52 4.28
CA LYS A 68 4.20 13.28 3.83
C LYS A 68 4.08 11.98 3.04
N LEU A 69 4.98 11.73 2.09
CA LEU A 69 4.96 10.49 1.32
C LEU A 69 5.22 9.25 2.19
N LYS A 70 6.10 9.33 3.20
CA LYS A 70 6.29 8.21 4.16
C LYS A 70 5.02 7.94 4.97
N GLY A 71 4.24 8.97 5.30
CA GLY A 71 2.97 8.84 6.00
C GLY A 71 1.83 8.33 5.13
N GLU A 72 1.75 8.77 3.87
CA GLU A 72 0.66 8.41 2.95
C GLU A 72 0.90 7.10 2.18
N LEU A 73 2.15 6.72 1.94
CA LEU A 73 2.46 5.45 1.30
C LEU A 73 2.29 4.33 2.32
N ALA A 74 1.27 3.49 2.12
CA ALA A 74 1.17 2.20 2.76
C ALA A 74 2.52 1.46 2.61
N THR A 75 3.22 1.25 3.72
CA THR A 75 4.49 0.56 3.69
C THR A 75 4.27 -0.86 3.17
N LYS A 76 5.27 -1.43 2.50
CA LYS A 76 5.22 -2.81 2.04
C LYS A 76 4.83 -3.78 3.16
N ASP A 77 5.22 -3.46 4.40
CA ASP A 77 4.89 -4.24 5.59
C ASP A 77 3.42 -4.13 5.98
N PHE A 78 2.82 -2.93 5.89
CA PHE A 78 1.39 -2.75 6.10
C PHE A 78 0.57 -3.55 5.07
N VAL A 79 0.89 -3.41 3.78
CA VAL A 79 0.21 -4.17 2.72
C VAL A 79 0.38 -5.68 2.91
N ARG A 80 1.59 -6.13 3.31
CA ARG A 80 1.85 -7.55 3.60
C ARG A 80 1.05 -8.04 4.80
N ALA A 81 0.91 -7.22 5.85
CA ALA A 81 0.10 -7.55 7.03
C ALA A 81 -1.38 -7.68 6.68
N GLU A 82 -1.92 -6.73 5.92
CA GLU A 82 -3.30 -6.78 5.41
C GLU A 82 -3.55 -8.02 4.55
N ILE A 83 -2.65 -8.33 3.61
CA ILE A 83 -2.75 -9.55 2.79
C ILE A 83 -2.73 -10.82 3.65
N ALA A 84 -1.89 -10.85 4.69
CA ALA A 84 -1.83 -11.99 5.60
C ALA A 84 -3.12 -12.13 6.41
N GLY A 85 -3.70 -11.02 6.87
CA GLY A 85 -4.99 -10.96 7.55
C GLY A 85 -6.12 -11.51 6.68
N VAL A 86 -6.30 -10.95 5.49
CA VAL A 86 -7.32 -11.40 4.52
C VAL A 86 -7.15 -12.88 4.16
N LYS A 87 -5.91 -13.35 3.99
CA LYS A 87 -5.64 -14.77 3.71
C LYS A 87 -6.05 -15.67 4.89
N GLN A 88 -5.86 -15.22 6.11
CA GLN A 88 -6.25 -15.96 7.31
C GLN A 88 -7.76 -16.00 7.47
N GLU A 89 -8.46 -14.88 7.26
CA GLU A 89 -9.92 -14.80 7.26
C GLU A 89 -10.52 -15.74 6.22
N LEU A 90 -10.03 -15.68 4.97
CA LEU A 90 -10.49 -16.57 3.90
C LEU A 90 -10.29 -18.04 4.24
N LYS A 91 -9.15 -18.40 4.88
CA LYS A 91 -8.91 -19.78 5.32
C LYS A 91 -9.92 -20.23 6.38
N GLN A 92 -10.31 -19.35 7.29
CA GLN A 92 -11.31 -19.64 8.32
C GLN A 92 -12.71 -19.81 7.71
N GLU A 93 -13.09 -18.95 6.77
CA GLU A 93 -14.37 -19.06 6.08
C GLU A 93 -14.47 -20.34 5.26
N ILE A 94 -13.42 -20.72 4.53
CA ILE A 94 -13.35 -22.00 3.81
C ILE A 94 -13.56 -23.17 4.77
N ALA A 95 -12.85 -23.19 5.90
CA ALA A 95 -12.99 -24.27 6.89
C ALA A 95 -14.41 -24.34 7.49
N LYS A 96 -15.07 -23.19 7.69
CA LYS A 96 -16.46 -23.13 8.14
C LYS A 96 -17.40 -23.73 7.09
N VAL A 97 -17.27 -23.35 5.83
CA VAL A 97 -18.08 -23.87 4.72
C VAL A 97 -17.86 -25.38 4.54
N GLU A 98 -16.62 -25.86 4.63
CA GLU A 98 -16.32 -27.29 4.57
C GLU A 98 -17.04 -28.08 5.66
N LYS A 99 -17.09 -27.54 6.89
CA LYS A 99 -17.84 -28.14 8.01
C LYS A 99 -19.33 -28.17 7.73
N GLU A 100 -19.91 -27.06 7.27
CA GLU A 100 -21.34 -26.98 6.91
C GLU A 100 -21.69 -27.98 5.80
N ILE A 101 -20.84 -28.13 4.78
CA ILE A 101 -21.02 -29.13 3.72
C ILE A 101 -20.96 -30.56 4.29
N ALA A 102 -20.04 -30.84 5.20
CA ALA A 102 -19.93 -32.16 5.82
C ALA A 102 -21.19 -32.51 6.63
N GLU A 103 -21.74 -31.55 7.36
CA GLU A 103 -22.98 -31.69 8.12
C GLU A 103 -24.18 -31.92 7.19
N VAL A 104 -24.35 -31.11 6.15
CA VAL A 104 -25.40 -31.31 5.14
C VAL A 104 -25.32 -32.69 4.50
N ARG A 105 -24.10 -33.16 4.15
CA ARG A 105 -23.89 -34.51 3.61
C ARG A 105 -24.22 -35.62 4.61
N ALA A 106 -24.02 -35.40 5.91
CA ALA A 106 -24.40 -36.35 6.94
C ALA A 106 -25.93 -36.41 7.10
N ASN A 107 -26.57 -35.24 7.21
CA ASN A 107 -28.03 -35.12 7.31
C ASN A 107 -28.74 -35.75 6.11
N TYR A 108 -28.24 -35.49 4.88
CA TYR A 108 -28.77 -36.11 3.67
C TYR A 108 -28.66 -37.65 3.70
N ARG A 109 -27.55 -38.19 4.20
CA ARG A 109 -27.36 -39.64 4.34
C ARG A 109 -28.32 -40.25 5.36
N SER A 110 -28.50 -39.60 6.53
CA SER A 110 -29.47 -40.03 7.55
C SER A 110 -30.88 -40.06 6.97
N LEU A 111 -31.32 -38.95 6.36
CA LEU A 111 -32.65 -38.84 5.78
C LEU A 111 -32.90 -39.90 4.71
N ARG A 112 -31.91 -40.15 3.83
CA ARG A 112 -32.01 -41.20 2.81
C ARG A 112 -32.15 -42.59 3.44
N GLN A 113 -31.48 -42.85 4.56
CA GLN A 113 -31.56 -44.13 5.26
C GLN A 113 -32.91 -44.30 5.97
N GLU A 114 -33.39 -43.28 6.65
CA GLU A 114 -34.73 -43.25 7.26
C GLU A 114 -35.82 -43.50 6.22
N MET A 115 -35.75 -42.84 5.06
CA MET A 115 -36.70 -43.05 3.97
C MET A 115 -36.68 -44.48 3.42
N LYS A 116 -35.50 -45.13 3.35
CA LYS A 116 -35.41 -46.54 2.98
C LYS A 116 -36.10 -47.44 4.00
N PHE A 117 -35.92 -47.18 5.30
CA PHE A 117 -36.61 -47.94 6.34
C PHE A 117 -38.12 -47.74 6.28
N TYR A 118 -38.61 -46.51 6.08
CA TYR A 118 -40.04 -46.27 5.89
C TYR A 118 -40.59 -46.98 4.66
N ALA A 119 -39.87 -46.95 3.53
CA ALA A 119 -40.29 -47.65 2.32
C ALA A 119 -40.38 -49.17 2.54
N ILE A 120 -39.40 -49.77 3.21
CA ILE A 120 -39.42 -51.20 3.57
C ILE A 120 -40.56 -51.49 4.53
N GLY A 121 -40.71 -50.70 5.59
CA GLY A 121 -41.76 -50.86 6.61
C GLY A 121 -43.17 -50.79 6.01
N LEU A 122 -43.41 -49.82 5.13
CA LEU A 122 -44.67 -49.72 4.38
C LEU A 122 -44.88 -50.93 3.48
N GLY A 123 -43.85 -51.40 2.77
CA GLY A 123 -43.93 -52.60 1.94
C GLY A 123 -44.31 -53.85 2.74
N VAL A 124 -43.68 -54.06 3.90
CA VAL A 124 -44.01 -55.17 4.82
C VAL A 124 -45.44 -55.05 5.34
N LEU A 125 -45.86 -53.85 5.75
CA LEU A 125 -47.20 -53.60 6.24
C LEU A 125 -48.27 -53.96 5.18
N ILE A 126 -48.06 -53.53 3.93
CA ILE A 126 -48.97 -53.86 2.81
C ILE A 126 -49.08 -55.37 2.60
N ILE A 127 -47.98 -56.12 2.72
CA ILE A 127 -47.98 -57.59 2.57
C ILE A 127 -48.77 -58.25 3.71
N ILE A 128 -48.56 -57.82 4.97
CA ILE A 128 -49.26 -58.37 6.14
C ILE A 128 -50.75 -58.08 6.09
N LEU A 129 -51.17 -56.92 5.56
CA LEU A 129 -52.57 -56.56 5.39
C LEU A 129 -53.32 -57.40 4.33
N GLN A 130 -52.62 -58.22 3.53
CA GLN A 130 -53.30 -59.11 2.60
C GLN A 130 -54.05 -60.20 3.39
N PRO A 131 -55.38 -60.42 3.16
CA PRO A 131 -56.18 -61.37 3.94
C PRO A 131 -55.55 -62.76 4.03
N LYS A 132 -55.03 -63.26 2.90
CA LYS A 132 -54.38 -64.59 2.84
C LYS A 132 -53.14 -64.70 3.72
N VAL A 133 -52.33 -63.64 3.80
CA VAL A 133 -51.10 -63.61 4.60
C VAL A 133 -51.44 -63.43 6.08
N PHE A 134 -52.39 -62.55 6.38
CA PHE A 134 -52.90 -62.33 7.73
C PHE A 134 -53.52 -63.61 8.32
N ASP A 135 -54.36 -64.29 7.57
CA ASP A 135 -55.01 -65.54 7.97
C ASP A 135 -53.97 -66.64 8.19
N PHE A 136 -52.96 -66.75 7.31
CA PHE A 136 -51.86 -67.69 7.44
C PHE A 136 -51.03 -67.46 8.72
N ILE A 137 -50.67 -66.20 9.00
CA ILE A 137 -49.93 -65.85 10.22
C ILE A 137 -50.77 -66.15 11.46
N THR A 138 -52.06 -65.78 11.45
CA THR A 138 -52.97 -66.00 12.58
C THR A 138 -53.20 -67.48 12.85
N ALA A 139 -53.26 -68.32 11.80
CA ALA A 139 -53.37 -69.77 11.94
C ALA A 139 -52.09 -70.42 12.51
N PHE A 140 -50.92 -69.86 12.23
CA PHE A 140 -49.64 -70.35 12.77
C PHE A 140 -49.40 -69.91 14.23
N LEU A 141 -49.97 -68.78 14.63
CA LEU A 141 -49.86 -68.22 15.99
C LEU A 141 -50.92 -68.73 16.97
N LYS A 142 -51.87 -69.55 16.50
CA LYS A 142 -52.95 -70.14 17.30
C LYS A 142 -52.56 -71.54 17.79
#